data_AF-A0A382QVZ5-F1
#
_entry.id   AF-A0A382QVZ5-F1
#
_cell.length_a   1.000
_cell.length_b   1.000
_cell.length_c   1.000
_cell.angle_alpha   90.00
_cell.angle_beta   90.00
_cell.angle_gamma   90.00
#
_symmetry.space_group_name_H-M   'P 1'
#
loop_
_entity.id
_entity.type
_entity.pdbx_description
1 polymer ?
#
loop_
_entity_poly.entity_id
_entity_poly.type
_entity_poly.pdbx_seq_one_letter_code
_entity_poly.pdbx_strand_id
1 'polypeptide(L)'
;MYLISRDHIRYAHDKTDPPALSIDTGDCVRLETYDARTGTIRADTDLLDHPHPEGANPITGPIFVKGAEPGDSLQVHILGITLADQGFLAVKKNVGLLAHRADQYATKV
;
A
#
# COMPACT_ATOMS: atom_id res chain seq x y z
N MET A 1 12.05 17.11 7.31
CA MET A 1 11.38 15.80 7.14
C MET A 1 10.24 16.00 6.16
N TYR A 2 10.26 15.32 5.03
CA TYR A 2 9.21 15.44 4.01
C TYR A 2 8.01 14.57 4.38
N LEU A 3 6.83 14.89 3.85
CA LEU A 3 5.62 14.10 3.96
C LEU A 3 5.05 13.87 2.56
N ILE A 4 4.69 12.64 2.25
CA ILE A 4 3.83 12.31 1.11
C ILE A 4 2.54 11.77 1.70
N SER A 5 1.43 12.48 1.47
CA SER A 5 0.11 12.03 1.92
C SER A 5 -0.32 10.79 1.13
N ARG A 6 -1.27 10.05 1.70
CA ARG A 6 -1.86 8.86 1.06
C ARG A 6 -2.67 9.16 -0.21
N ASP A 7 -2.82 10.43 -0.61
CA ASP A 7 -3.51 10.81 -1.85
C ASP A 7 -2.59 10.66 -3.08
N HIS A 8 -1.27 10.57 -2.86
CA HIS A 8 -0.29 10.32 -3.91
C HIS A 8 -0.06 8.82 -4.12
N ILE A 9 -1.06 8.13 -4.67
CA ILE A 9 -1.01 6.68 -4.88
C ILE A 9 -0.86 6.26 -6.34
N ARG A 10 -0.30 5.06 -6.52
CA ARG A 10 -0.30 4.28 -7.76
C ARG A 10 -0.73 2.85 -7.44
N TYR A 11 -1.20 2.14 -8.46
CA TYR A 11 -1.58 0.71 -8.37
C TYR A 11 -0.64 -0.21 -9.15
N ALA A 12 0.42 0.36 -9.72
CA ALA A 12 1.47 -0.35 -10.41
C ALA A 12 2.80 0.38 -10.19
N HIS A 13 3.90 -0.35 -10.33
CA HIS A 13 5.22 0.27 -10.46
C HIS A 13 5.47 0.55 -11.94
N ASP A 14 5.46 1.81 -12.34
CA ASP A 14 5.74 2.24 -13.71
C ASP A 14 6.88 3.27 -13.74
N LYS A 15 7.86 3.06 -14.61
CA LYS A 15 8.99 4.00 -14.79
C LYS A 15 8.57 5.35 -15.39
N THR A 16 7.38 5.41 -15.98
CA THR A 16 6.82 6.61 -16.61
C THR A 16 6.04 7.47 -15.61
N ASP A 17 5.79 6.96 -14.40
CA ASP A 17 5.12 7.73 -13.35
C ASP A 17 5.99 8.92 -12.92
N PRO A 18 5.43 10.14 -12.89
CA PRO A 18 6.15 11.29 -12.36
C PRO A 18 6.37 11.12 -10.85
N PRO A 19 7.51 11.55 -10.31
CA PRO A 19 7.77 11.47 -8.87
C PRO A 19 6.81 12.37 -8.09
N ALA A 20 6.27 11.84 -6.99
CA ALA A 20 5.52 12.62 -6.02
C ALA A 20 6.44 13.51 -5.17
N LEU A 21 7.71 13.10 -5.03
CA LEU A 21 8.74 13.82 -4.29
C LEU A 21 10.13 13.48 -4.85
N SER A 22 11.02 14.47 -4.92
CA SER A 22 12.44 14.26 -5.21
C SER A 22 13.29 14.61 -3.98
N ILE A 23 14.17 13.71 -3.56
CA ILE A 23 14.99 13.85 -2.34
C ILE A 23 16.48 13.64 -2.61
N ASP A 24 17.31 14.09 -1.68
CA ASP A 24 18.74 13.78 -1.64
C ASP A 24 19.00 12.54 -0.76
N THR A 25 20.12 11.84 -1.00
CA THR A 25 20.53 10.71 -0.15
C THR A 25 20.70 11.14 1.30
N GLY A 26 20.09 10.38 2.22
CA GLY A 26 20.11 10.67 3.66
C GLY A 26 18.90 11.48 4.15
N ASP A 27 18.07 12.01 3.24
CA ASP A 27 16.82 12.66 3.62
C ASP A 27 15.84 11.68 4.28
N CYS A 28 15.01 12.22 5.18
CA CYS A 28 13.99 11.47 5.88
C CYS A 28 12.58 11.86 5.39
N VAL A 29 11.80 10.84 5.01
CA VAL A 29 10.46 10.99 4.44
C VAL A 29 9.46 10.20 5.28
N ARG A 30 8.35 10.84 5.63
CA ARG A 30 7.15 10.18 6.16
C ARG A 30 6.20 9.86 5.01
N LEU A 31 5.74 8.62 4.95
CA LEU A 31 4.73 8.16 4.01
C LEU A 31 3.44 7.88 4.77
N GLU A 32 2.34 8.47 4.32
CA GLU A 32 1.01 8.00 4.68
C GLU A 32 0.55 6.99 3.63
N THR A 33 0.00 5.87 4.07
CA THR A 33 -0.46 4.80 3.19
C THR A 33 -1.93 4.49 3.43
N TYR A 34 -2.63 4.07 2.39
CA TYR A 34 -3.86 3.31 2.57
C TYR A 34 -3.53 1.86 2.95
N ASP A 35 -4.52 1.13 3.47
CA ASP A 35 -4.48 -0.33 3.50
C ASP A 35 -4.56 -0.90 2.07
N ALA A 36 -4.39 -2.22 1.95
CA ALA A 36 -4.40 -2.94 0.67
C ALA A 36 -5.70 -2.78 -0.14
N ARG A 37 -6.78 -2.28 0.47
CA ARG A 37 -8.11 -2.06 -0.13
C ARG A 37 -8.42 -0.58 -0.30
N THR A 38 -7.43 0.31 -0.29
CA THR A 38 -7.62 1.76 -0.43
C THR A 38 -8.63 2.32 0.59
N GLY A 39 -8.70 1.71 1.78
CA GLY A 39 -9.61 2.17 2.83
C GLY A 39 -11.09 1.87 2.62
N THR A 40 -11.44 0.97 1.70
CA THR A 40 -12.83 0.60 1.40
C THR A 40 -13.45 -0.38 2.40
N ILE A 41 -12.65 -1.01 3.27
CA ILE A 41 -13.13 -1.96 4.28
C ILE A 41 -13.20 -1.26 5.63
N ARG A 42 -14.40 -1.07 6.16
CA ARG A 42 -14.68 -0.32 7.40
C ARG A 42 -15.67 -1.01 8.34
N ALA A 43 -16.35 -2.05 7.87
CA ALA A 43 -17.23 -2.89 8.68
C ALA A 43 -17.11 -4.38 8.31
N ASP A 44 -17.57 -5.26 9.20
CA ASP A 44 -17.63 -6.72 8.96
C ASP A 44 -18.47 -7.09 7.72
N THR A 45 -19.36 -6.19 7.29
CA THR A 45 -20.20 -6.31 6.09
C THR A 45 -19.48 -5.96 4.79
N ASP A 46 -18.29 -5.34 4.85
CA ASP A 46 -17.52 -5.00 3.66
C ASP A 46 -16.68 -6.21 3.23
N LEU A 47 -17.16 -6.95 2.24
CA LEU A 47 -16.56 -8.22 1.82
C LEU A 47 -15.57 -8.04 0.66
N LEU A 48 -14.69 -9.03 0.48
CA LEU A 48 -13.77 -9.10 -0.66
C LEU A 48 -14.37 -9.83 -1.88
N ASP A 49 -15.67 -9.69 -2.09
CA ASP A 49 -16.48 -10.36 -3.10
C ASP A 49 -16.68 -9.56 -4.39
N HIS A 50 -16.21 -8.31 -4.40
CA HIS A 50 -16.24 -7.41 -5.55
C HIS A 50 -14.82 -6.96 -5.93
N PRO A 51 -14.59 -6.61 -7.22
CA PRO A 51 -13.31 -6.09 -7.67
C PRO A 51 -12.95 -4.80 -6.94
N HIS A 52 -11.67 -4.44 -6.96
CA HIS A 52 -11.24 -3.13 -6.51
C HIS A 52 -11.84 -2.04 -7.39
N PRO A 53 -12.27 -0.89 -6.83
CA PRO A 53 -12.90 0.18 -7.61
C PRO A 53 -11.94 0.83 -8.61
N GLU A 54 -10.66 0.99 -8.26
CA GLU A 54 -9.61 1.53 -9.15
C GLU A 54 -8.49 0.51 -9.37
N GLY A 55 -7.87 0.05 -8.27
CA GLY A 55 -6.80 -0.93 -8.31
C GLY A 55 -6.57 -1.56 -6.94
N ALA A 56 -5.82 -2.66 -6.92
CA ALA A 56 -5.45 -3.37 -5.70
C ALA A 56 -4.10 -2.88 -5.18
N ASN A 57 -3.91 -2.93 -3.85
CA ASN A 57 -2.63 -2.64 -3.20
C ASN A 57 -2.07 -1.25 -3.59
N PRO A 58 -2.70 -0.15 -3.14
CA PRO A 58 -2.20 1.20 -3.42
C PRO A 58 -0.79 1.39 -2.82
N ILE A 59 0.07 2.03 -3.59
CA ILE A 59 1.46 2.33 -3.22
C ILE A 59 1.63 3.85 -3.19
N THR A 60 2.05 4.41 -2.06
CA THR A 60 2.33 5.84 -1.94
C THR A 60 3.67 6.20 -2.58
N GLY A 61 3.69 7.21 -3.46
CA GLY A 61 4.89 7.67 -4.17
C GLY A 61 4.63 7.90 -5.67
N PRO A 62 5.61 7.66 -6.56
CA PRO A 62 6.99 7.22 -6.29
C PRO A 62 7.90 8.36 -5.77
N ILE A 63 9.00 8.00 -5.10
CA ILE A 63 10.05 8.93 -4.67
C ILE A 63 11.22 8.83 -5.65
N PHE A 64 11.69 9.97 -6.15
CA PHE A 64 12.92 10.07 -6.92
C PHE A 64 14.09 10.41 -6.01
N VAL A 65 15.12 9.56 -6.00
CA VAL A 65 16.36 9.80 -5.23
C VAL A 65 17.40 10.36 -6.18
N LYS A 66 17.82 11.62 -5.95
CA LYS A 66 18.79 12.28 -6.83
C LYS A 66 20.13 11.54 -6.83
N GLY A 67 20.67 11.31 -8.01
CA GLY A 67 21.95 10.64 -8.20
C GLY A 67 21.90 9.11 -8.11
N ALA A 68 20.75 8.49 -7.87
CA ALA A 68 20.61 7.03 -7.97
C ALA A 68 20.55 6.60 -9.45
N GLU A 69 21.36 5.61 -9.82
CA GLU A 69 21.47 5.10 -11.19
C GLU A 69 21.14 3.60 -11.31
N PRO A 70 20.76 3.11 -12.51
CA PRO A 70 20.56 1.68 -12.73
C PRO A 70 21.81 0.86 -12.39
N GLY A 71 21.68 -0.10 -11.48
CA GLY A 71 22.78 -0.91 -10.96
C GLY A 71 23.13 -0.59 -9.50
N ASP A 72 22.71 0.58 -9.01
CA ASP A 72 22.85 0.93 -7.60
C ASP A 72 21.88 0.13 -6.70
N SER A 73 22.18 0.15 -5.41
CA SER A 73 21.28 -0.36 -4.36
C SER A 73 20.68 0.80 -3.57
N LEU A 74 19.37 0.76 -3.32
CA LEU A 74 18.71 1.68 -2.40
C LEU A 74 18.70 1.09 -1.00
N GLN A 75 19.41 1.73 -0.07
CA GLN A 75 19.31 1.40 1.35
C GLN A 75 18.20 2.23 2.00
N VAL A 76 17.17 1.58 2.54
CA VAL A 76 16.06 2.24 3.24
C VAL A 76 16.10 1.85 4.72
N HIS A 77 16.13 2.85 5.60
CA HIS A 77 16.01 2.64 7.05
C HIS A 77 14.58 2.95 7.48
N ILE A 78 13.88 1.94 8.01
CA ILE A 78 12.54 2.12 8.57
C ILE A 78 12.67 2.61 10.02
N LEU A 79 12.53 3.91 10.21
CA LEU A 79 12.70 4.53 11.54
C LEU A 79 11.48 4.30 12.46
N GLY A 80 10.31 4.07 11.89
CA GLY A 80 9.09 3.81 12.64
C GLY A 80 7.89 3.57 11.74
N ILE A 81 6.90 2.87 12.28
CA ILE A 81 5.61 2.61 11.65
C ILE A 81 4.54 2.98 12.66
N THR A 82 3.58 3.80 12.24
CA THR A 82 2.40 4.12 13.04
C THR A 82 1.19 3.54 12.34
N LEU A 83 0.39 2.76 13.07
CA LEU A 83 -0.82 2.15 12.54
C LEU A 83 -2.01 3.09 12.76
N ALA A 84 -3.04 2.93 11.94
CA ALA A 84 -4.35 3.47 12.26
C ALA A 84 -4.95 2.73 13.46
N ASP A 85 -5.97 3.33 14.07
CA ASP A 85 -6.66 2.74 15.24
C ASP A 85 -7.40 1.42 14.93
N GLN A 86 -7.55 1.10 13.64
CA GLN A 86 -8.33 -0.02 13.15
C GLN A 86 -7.66 -0.64 11.90
N GLY A 87 -7.68 -1.97 11.83
CA GLY A 87 -7.32 -2.77 10.66
C GLY A 87 -8.44 -3.72 10.30
N PHE A 88 -8.22 -4.66 9.38
CA PHE A 88 -9.18 -5.74 9.12
C PHE A 88 -8.46 -7.04 8.74
N LEU A 89 -9.16 -8.14 8.92
CA LEU A 89 -8.85 -9.44 8.35
C LEU A 89 -9.99 -9.87 7.45
N ALA A 90 -9.69 -10.41 6.27
CA ALA A 90 -10.72 -10.89 5.36
C ALA A 90 -10.35 -12.22 4.71
N VAL A 91 -11.37 -13.03 4.48
CA VAL A 91 -11.32 -14.32 3.80
C VAL A 91 -12.02 -14.16 2.46
N LYS A 92 -11.32 -14.54 1.38
CA LYS A 92 -11.92 -14.72 0.07
C LYS A 92 -12.38 -16.17 -0.10
N LYS A 93 -13.58 -16.35 -0.63
CA LYS A 93 -14.11 -17.68 -0.93
C LYS A 93 -13.18 -18.42 -1.91
N ASN A 94 -12.81 -19.66 -1.57
CA ASN A 94 -11.99 -20.57 -2.38
C ASN A 94 -10.60 -20.03 -2.75
N VAL A 95 -10.02 -19.12 -1.98
CA VAL A 95 -8.70 -18.52 -2.25
C VAL A 95 -7.75 -18.73 -1.06
N GLY A 96 -6.45 -18.82 -1.36
CA GLY A 96 -5.39 -18.96 -0.36
C GLY A 96 -5.11 -20.42 0.04
N LEU A 97 -4.21 -20.60 1.01
CA LEU A 97 -3.73 -21.92 1.42
C LEU A 97 -4.86 -22.86 1.89
N LEU A 98 -5.87 -22.30 2.58
CA LEU A 98 -7.02 -23.03 3.12
C LEU A 98 -8.28 -22.85 2.26
N ALA A 99 -8.14 -22.66 0.94
CA ALA A 99 -9.26 -22.48 0.02
C ALA A 99 -10.40 -23.50 0.23
N HIS A 100 -10.05 -24.78 0.48
CA HIS A 100 -11.00 -25.86 0.73
C HIS A 100 -11.81 -25.73 2.04
N ARG A 101 -11.43 -24.82 2.95
CA ARG A 101 -12.15 -24.48 4.18
C ARG A 101 -12.77 -23.09 4.16
N ALA A 102 -12.47 -22.30 3.13
CA ALA A 102 -12.95 -20.93 2.94
C ALA A 102 -14.10 -20.93 1.94
N ASP A 103 -15.24 -21.51 2.29
CA ASP A 103 -16.41 -21.67 1.41
C ASP A 103 -17.30 -20.42 1.32
N GLN A 104 -17.00 -19.39 2.10
CA GLN A 104 -17.68 -18.10 2.13
C GLN A 104 -16.68 -16.94 2.23
N TYR A 105 -17.15 -15.74 1.85
CA TYR A 105 -16.45 -14.50 2.14
C TYR A 105 -16.74 -14.10 3.58
N ALA A 106 -15.74 -13.53 4.26
CA ALA A 106 -15.91 -12.99 5.60
C ALA A 106 -14.91 -11.85 5.82
N THR A 107 -15.34 -10.83 6.55
CA THR A 107 -14.47 -9.73 7.01
C THR A 107 -14.65 -9.56 8.50
N LYS A 108 -13.55 -9.25 9.19
CA LYS A 108 -13.55 -8.79 10.57
C LYS A 108 -12.70 -7.54 10.66
N VAL A 109 -13.30 -6.46 11.14
CA VAL A 109 -12.64 -5.18 11.41
C VAL A 109 -12.31 -5.08 12.91
#